data_AF-A0A401TSX0-F1
#
_entry.id   AF-A0A401TSX0-F1
#
_cell.length_a   1.000
_cell.length_b   1.000
_cell.length_c   1.000
_cell.angle_alpha   90.00
_cell.angle_beta   90.00
_cell.angle_gamma   90.00
#
_symmetry.space_group_name_H-M   'P 1'
#
loop_
_entity.id
_entity.type
_entity.pdbx_description
1 polymer ?
#
loop_
_entity_poly.entity_id
_entity_poly.type
_entity_poly.pdbx_seq_one_letter_code
_entity_poly.pdbx_strand_id
1 'polypeptide(L)'
;LADAIKNSRVVLGESGAPNVRADLNEKLPVTGLAMLGEEPQQFMFEFPGLLRNVPVLEEAAAGRGLFTIRPERDGIVRRVPMMMVAQGVTMPSLTFEMLRVAGGSGTILIKADKGGIQSLGITGFAIPTDLYGQLWIHYARRDPSIYVSAVDVLDGRVSPDRIAGKLILIGTSSVGLNDIKTTPVTPAMPGVEVHAQVLESALTGDVVSQPSYGIAIEFFAAMIMGLLVIAFAPKFGPVTLVVVGGLFASVLIGTSWYFYSQHRLLIDFT
;
A
#
# COMPACT_ATOMS: atom_id res chain seq x y z
N LEU A 1 -26.94 -7.18 12.79
CA LEU A 1 -25.68 -6.82 12.11
C LEU A 1 -25.23 -7.91 11.15
N ALA A 2 -25.05 -9.16 11.59
CA ALA A 2 -24.65 -10.28 10.72
C ALA A 2 -25.56 -10.43 9.49
N ASP A 3 -26.89 -10.32 9.63
CA ASP A 3 -27.81 -10.39 8.49
C ASP A 3 -27.59 -9.26 7.47
N ALA A 4 -27.28 -8.05 7.94
CA ALA A 4 -27.00 -6.91 7.06
C ALA A 4 -25.68 -7.11 6.30
N ILE A 5 -24.65 -7.64 6.99
CA ILE A 5 -23.36 -8.01 6.41
C ILE A 5 -23.56 -9.07 5.33
N LYS A 6 -24.33 -10.14 5.64
CA LYS A 6 -24.58 -11.25 4.72
C LYS A 6 -25.29 -10.82 3.43
N ASN A 7 -26.16 -9.81 3.51
CA ASN A 7 -26.89 -9.27 2.36
C ASN A 7 -26.08 -8.21 1.58
N SER A 8 -24.83 -7.96 1.97
CA SER A 8 -23.97 -6.92 1.40
C SER A 8 -22.56 -7.45 1.11
N ARG A 9 -21.80 -6.76 0.27
CA ARG A 9 -20.39 -7.13 -0.03
C ARG A 9 -19.43 -6.54 1.00
N VAL A 10 -19.56 -6.98 2.26
CA VAL A 10 -18.75 -6.45 3.36
C VAL A 10 -17.45 -7.23 3.51
N VAL A 11 -16.35 -6.50 3.61
CA VAL A 11 -15.05 -7.03 4.02
C VAL A 11 -14.78 -6.61 5.46
N LEU A 12 -14.44 -7.58 6.31
CA LEU A 12 -14.07 -7.29 7.69
C LEU A 12 -12.56 -7.06 7.83
N GLY A 13 -12.21 -6.05 8.62
CA GLY A 13 -10.84 -5.77 9.00
C GLY A 13 -10.37 -6.68 10.14
N GLU A 14 -9.16 -7.19 10.02
CA GLU A 14 -8.44 -7.90 11.08
C GLU A 14 -7.08 -7.22 11.32
N SER A 15 -6.52 -7.36 12.51
CA SER A 15 -5.19 -6.81 12.81
C SER A 15 -4.20 -7.92 13.10
N GLY A 16 -3.04 -7.87 12.46
CA GLY A 16 -1.87 -8.64 12.87
C GLY A 16 -1.48 -8.28 14.30
N ALA A 17 -1.03 -9.27 15.05
CA ALA A 17 -0.62 -9.17 16.45
C ALA A 17 0.75 -9.81 16.66
N PRO A 18 1.56 -9.32 17.62
CA PRO A 18 2.89 -9.86 17.88
C PRO A 18 2.86 -11.26 18.50
N ASN A 19 1.75 -11.66 19.11
CA ASN A 19 1.55 -12.95 19.76
C ASN A 19 0.21 -13.55 19.34
N VAL A 20 0.14 -14.88 19.31
CA VAL A 20 -1.11 -15.63 19.13
C VAL A 20 -2.06 -15.30 20.30
N ARG A 21 -3.22 -14.72 19.99
CA ARG A 21 -4.27 -14.41 20.98
C ARG A 21 -5.54 -15.24 20.78
N ALA A 22 -5.73 -15.77 19.59
CA ALA A 22 -6.85 -16.62 19.22
C ALA A 22 -6.35 -17.63 18.17
N ASP A 23 -6.92 -18.83 18.17
CA ASP A 23 -6.60 -19.85 17.18
C ASP A 23 -7.16 -19.48 15.80
N LEU A 24 -6.50 -19.99 14.76
CA LEU A 24 -7.01 -19.95 13.40
C LEU A 24 -8.33 -20.71 13.30
N ASN A 25 -9.31 -20.11 12.64
CA ASN A 25 -10.57 -20.80 12.35
C ASN A 25 -10.44 -21.38 10.95
N GLU A 26 -9.93 -22.60 10.89
CA GLU A 26 -9.68 -23.34 9.65
C GLU A 26 -10.94 -23.59 8.82
N LYS A 27 -12.14 -23.40 9.41
CA LYS A 27 -13.42 -23.58 8.72
C LYS A 27 -13.79 -22.41 7.82
N LEU A 28 -13.17 -21.24 8.02
CA LEU A 28 -13.48 -20.07 7.22
C LEU A 28 -12.82 -20.17 5.84
N PRO A 29 -13.51 -19.75 4.77
CA PRO A 29 -12.94 -19.78 3.43
C PRO A 29 -11.72 -18.86 3.36
N VAL A 30 -10.59 -19.39 2.90
CA VAL A 30 -9.39 -18.60 2.59
C VAL A 30 -9.51 -18.04 1.18
N THR A 31 -9.04 -16.81 0.98
CA THR A 31 -9.00 -16.19 -0.35
C THR A 31 -8.16 -17.04 -1.29
N GLY A 32 -8.69 -17.37 -2.47
CA GLY A 32 -7.95 -18.14 -3.48
C GLY A 32 -6.71 -17.37 -3.93
N LEU A 33 -5.56 -18.05 -3.97
CA LEU A 33 -4.29 -17.49 -4.43
C LEU A 33 -3.78 -18.28 -5.64
N ALA A 34 -3.28 -17.58 -6.64
CA ALA A 34 -2.51 -18.12 -7.74
C ALA A 34 -1.13 -17.45 -7.74
N MET A 35 -0.06 -18.22 -7.87
CA MET A 35 1.30 -17.71 -7.83
C MET A 35 1.99 -17.96 -9.17
N LEU A 36 2.77 -16.97 -9.62
CA LEU A 36 3.58 -17.04 -10.82
C LEU A 36 5.03 -16.69 -10.46
N GLY A 37 5.92 -17.67 -10.57
CA GLY A 37 7.36 -17.52 -10.30
C GLY A 37 7.78 -18.10 -8.96
N GLU A 38 8.61 -17.36 -8.21
CA GLU A 38 9.15 -17.80 -6.90
C GLU A 38 8.10 -17.72 -5.78
N GLU A 39 8.33 -18.42 -4.66
CA GLU A 39 7.45 -18.37 -3.47
C GLU A 39 7.47 -16.96 -2.83
N PRO A 40 6.33 -16.25 -2.78
CA PRO A 40 6.29 -14.84 -2.40
C PRO A 40 6.28 -14.61 -0.87
N GLN A 41 5.93 -15.61 -0.06
CA GLN A 41 5.71 -15.50 1.38
C GLN A 41 6.98 -15.08 2.12
N GLN A 42 8.16 -15.47 1.62
CA GLN A 42 9.45 -15.07 2.19
C GLN A 42 9.69 -13.55 2.15
N PHE A 43 9.00 -12.82 1.29
CA PHE A 43 9.08 -11.37 1.16
C PHE A 43 7.95 -10.64 1.89
N MET A 44 6.93 -11.36 2.37
CA MET A 44 5.77 -10.72 3.00
C MET A 44 6.04 -10.40 4.47
N PHE A 45 5.31 -9.40 4.98
CA PHE A 45 5.30 -9.14 6.42
C PHE A 45 4.58 -10.26 7.16
N GLU A 46 5.26 -10.81 8.17
CA GLU A 46 4.72 -11.87 9.01
C GLU A 46 4.24 -11.33 10.37
N PHE A 47 3.07 -11.81 10.79
CA PHE A 47 2.48 -11.56 12.10
C PHE A 47 2.19 -12.89 12.79
N PRO A 48 2.82 -13.15 13.96
CA PRO A 48 2.61 -14.41 14.68
C PRO A 48 1.17 -14.63 15.15
N GLY A 49 0.40 -13.56 15.37
CA GLY A 49 -0.99 -13.63 15.80
C GLY A 49 -1.92 -12.79 14.93
N LEU A 50 -3.22 -13.03 15.12
CA LEU A 50 -4.30 -12.30 14.48
C LEU A 50 -5.32 -11.87 15.53
N LEU A 51 -5.69 -10.59 15.53
CA LEU A 51 -6.84 -10.07 16.26
C LEU A 51 -8.04 -10.11 15.32
N ARG A 52 -9.03 -10.87 15.73
CA ARG A 52 -10.13 -11.35 14.89
C ARG A 52 -11.46 -10.77 15.30
N ASN A 53 -12.44 -10.91 14.41
CA ASN A 53 -13.81 -10.53 14.69
C ASN A 53 -14.53 -11.68 15.40
N VAL A 54 -15.72 -11.41 15.94
CA VAL A 54 -16.54 -12.50 16.50
C VAL A 54 -17.01 -13.43 15.36
N PRO A 55 -17.05 -14.76 15.57
CA PRO A 55 -17.29 -15.74 14.50
C PRO A 55 -18.55 -15.47 13.67
N VAL A 56 -19.64 -15.04 14.33
CA VAL A 56 -20.92 -14.73 13.67
C VAL A 56 -20.83 -13.63 12.60
N LEU A 57 -19.87 -12.71 12.73
CA LEU A 57 -19.64 -11.68 11.71
C LEU A 57 -18.69 -12.18 10.62
N GLU A 58 -17.66 -12.95 10.99
CA GLU A 58 -16.69 -13.50 10.03
C GLU A 58 -17.30 -14.48 9.04
N GLU A 59 -18.26 -15.29 9.50
CA GLU A 59 -19.01 -16.22 8.65
C GLU A 59 -20.01 -15.50 7.73
N ALA A 60 -20.48 -14.31 8.11
CA ALA A 60 -21.39 -13.52 7.32
C ALA A 60 -20.69 -12.64 6.26
N ALA A 61 -19.40 -12.33 6.46
CA ALA A 61 -18.64 -11.42 5.62
C ALA A 61 -18.29 -12.04 4.25
N ALA A 62 -18.24 -11.19 3.22
CA ALA A 62 -17.82 -11.57 1.87
C ALA A 62 -16.29 -11.73 1.75
N GLY A 63 -15.54 -11.17 2.70
CA GLY A 63 -14.08 -11.19 2.74
C GLY A 63 -13.53 -10.77 4.09
N ARG A 64 -12.25 -11.06 4.31
CA ARG A 64 -11.48 -10.64 5.49
C ARG A 64 -10.11 -10.16 5.03
N GLY A 65 -9.65 -9.03 5.56
CA GLY A 65 -8.37 -8.46 5.18
C GLY A 65 -7.69 -7.75 6.33
N LEU A 66 -6.35 -7.77 6.31
CA LEU A 66 -5.54 -7.15 7.35
C LEU A 66 -5.39 -5.64 7.13
N PHE A 67 -5.56 -4.83 8.18
CA PHE A 67 -5.31 -3.38 8.12
C PHE A 67 -4.03 -2.96 8.84
N THR A 68 -3.20 -3.91 9.27
CA THR A 68 -1.95 -3.59 9.95
C THR A 68 -0.94 -2.98 8.99
N ILE A 69 -0.40 -1.83 9.38
CA ILE A 69 0.61 -1.08 8.62
C ILE A 69 1.89 -1.04 9.46
N ARG A 70 3.04 -1.24 8.80
CA ARG A 70 4.35 -0.96 9.37
C ARG A 70 4.85 0.36 8.78
N PRO A 71 4.91 1.45 9.56
CA PRO A 71 5.48 2.70 9.08
C PRO A 71 6.95 2.55 8.67
N GLU A 72 7.43 3.48 7.87
CA GLU A 72 8.86 3.60 7.56
C GLU A 72 9.68 3.90 8.83
N ARG A 73 11.02 3.85 8.72
CA ARG A 73 11.93 4.13 9.84
C ARG A 73 11.73 5.50 10.50
N ASP A 74 11.22 6.46 9.74
CA ASP A 74 10.89 7.82 10.20
C ASP A 74 9.44 7.96 10.71
N GLY A 75 8.69 6.85 10.77
CA GLY A 75 7.30 6.84 11.23
C GLY A 75 6.28 7.30 10.20
N ILE A 76 6.71 7.66 8.99
CA ILE A 76 5.82 8.13 7.92
C ILE A 76 5.29 6.93 7.13
N VAL A 77 3.98 6.91 6.88
CA VAL A 77 3.34 5.88 6.05
C VAL A 77 3.43 6.28 4.58
N ARG A 78 4.37 5.68 3.85
CA ARG A 78 4.49 5.87 2.38
C ARG A 78 4.00 4.66 1.60
N ARG A 79 4.16 3.49 2.20
CA ARG A 79 3.87 2.19 1.61
C ARG A 79 2.93 1.40 2.51
N VAL A 80 2.03 0.63 1.89
CA VAL A 80 1.11 -0.26 2.60
C VAL A 80 1.25 -1.68 2.06
N PRO A 81 1.46 -2.69 2.92
CA PRO A 81 1.51 -4.07 2.48
C PRO A 81 0.15 -4.47 1.88
N MET A 82 0.18 -5.11 0.72
CA MET A 82 -1.03 -5.56 0.03
C MET A 82 -1.33 -7.04 0.26
N MET A 83 -0.29 -7.83 0.55
CA MET A 83 -0.37 -9.21 1.03
C MET A 83 0.52 -9.36 2.27
N MET A 84 0.07 -10.16 3.23
CA MET A 84 0.75 -10.41 4.50
C MET A 84 0.61 -11.88 4.88
N VAL A 85 1.47 -12.36 5.77
CA VAL A 85 1.33 -13.66 6.42
C VAL A 85 0.87 -13.42 7.86
N ALA A 86 -0.25 -13.99 8.25
CA ALA A 86 -0.73 -13.95 9.63
C ALA A 86 -1.02 -15.38 10.09
N GLN A 87 -0.41 -15.78 11.21
CA GLN A 87 -0.51 -17.16 11.74
C GLN A 87 -0.18 -18.24 10.69
N GLY A 88 0.78 -17.97 9.79
CA GLY A 88 1.15 -18.88 8.71
C GLY A 88 0.22 -18.88 7.49
N VAL A 89 -0.87 -18.11 7.49
CA VAL A 89 -1.78 -17.98 6.35
C VAL A 89 -1.50 -16.71 5.58
N THR A 90 -1.38 -16.82 4.25
CA THR A 90 -1.25 -15.65 3.37
C THR A 90 -2.61 -14.98 3.18
N MET A 91 -2.70 -13.70 3.51
CA MET A 91 -3.93 -12.93 3.54
C MET A 91 -3.75 -11.56 2.87
N PRO A 92 -4.77 -11.06 2.17
CA PRO A 92 -4.74 -9.72 1.60
C PRO A 92 -4.88 -8.64 2.67
N SER A 93 -4.46 -7.43 2.33
CA SER A 93 -4.83 -6.24 3.08
C SER A 93 -6.33 -5.98 2.97
N LEU A 94 -6.90 -5.26 3.94
CA LEU A 94 -8.31 -4.83 3.95
C LEU A 94 -8.66 -4.15 2.61
N THR A 95 -7.81 -3.22 2.17
CA THR A 95 -8.01 -2.50 0.92
C THR A 95 -7.96 -3.41 -0.30
N PHE A 96 -7.00 -4.34 -0.37
CA PHE A 96 -6.88 -5.21 -1.53
C PHE A 96 -8.00 -6.25 -1.60
N GLU A 97 -8.45 -6.75 -0.44
CA GLU A 97 -9.61 -7.62 -0.34
C GLU A 97 -10.91 -6.90 -0.75
N MET A 98 -11.06 -5.62 -0.41
CA MET A 98 -12.18 -4.81 -0.89
C MET A 98 -12.18 -4.71 -2.42
N LEU A 99 -11.02 -4.49 -3.05
CA LEU A 99 -10.91 -4.48 -4.51
C LEU A 99 -11.29 -5.83 -5.12
N ARG A 100 -10.81 -6.94 -4.53
CA ARG A 100 -11.16 -8.30 -4.95
C ARG A 100 -12.66 -8.54 -4.88
N VAL A 101 -13.29 -8.25 -3.74
CA VAL A 101 -14.72 -8.45 -3.50
C VAL A 101 -15.58 -7.53 -4.37
N ALA A 102 -15.19 -6.27 -4.53
CA ALA A 102 -15.88 -5.32 -5.39
C ALA A 102 -15.83 -5.76 -6.87
N GLY A 103 -14.65 -6.20 -7.34
CA GLY A 103 -14.44 -6.71 -8.69
C GLY A 103 -14.98 -8.12 -8.95
N GLY A 104 -15.51 -8.81 -7.93
CA GLY A 104 -16.02 -10.18 -8.06
C GLY A 104 -14.93 -11.22 -8.38
N SER A 105 -13.67 -10.94 -8.06
CA SER A 105 -12.56 -11.86 -8.32
C SER A 105 -12.53 -12.98 -7.28
N GLY A 106 -12.50 -14.23 -7.72
CA GLY A 106 -12.35 -15.39 -6.82
C GLY A 106 -10.92 -15.60 -6.33
N THR A 107 -9.96 -15.10 -7.10
CA THR A 107 -8.52 -15.38 -6.92
C THR A 107 -7.70 -14.10 -6.97
N ILE A 108 -6.62 -14.07 -6.19
CA ILE A 108 -5.55 -13.09 -6.28
C ILE A 108 -4.35 -13.75 -6.98
N LEU A 109 -3.85 -13.12 -8.05
CA LEU A 109 -2.62 -13.52 -8.71
C LEU A 109 -1.44 -12.79 -8.06
N ILE A 110 -0.42 -13.52 -7.65
CA ILE A 110 0.83 -12.98 -7.11
C ILE A 110 1.95 -13.31 -8.08
N LYS A 111 2.57 -12.28 -8.65
CA LYS A 111 3.76 -12.44 -9.50
C LYS A 111 5.00 -12.11 -8.68
N ALA A 112 5.92 -13.06 -8.57
CA ALA A 112 7.17 -12.89 -7.84
C ALA A 112 8.34 -13.52 -8.58
N ASP A 113 9.54 -13.01 -8.34
CA ASP A 113 10.80 -13.58 -8.82
C ASP A 113 11.83 -13.60 -7.69
N LYS A 114 13.09 -13.90 -8.04
CA LYS A 114 14.19 -13.98 -7.07
C LYS A 114 14.46 -12.65 -6.35
N GLY A 115 14.02 -11.54 -6.95
CA GLY A 115 14.18 -10.20 -6.39
C GLY A 115 13.01 -9.75 -5.52
N GLY A 116 11.92 -10.50 -5.44
CA GLY A 116 10.76 -10.17 -4.62
C GLY A 116 9.43 -10.25 -5.37
N ILE A 117 8.38 -9.75 -4.71
CA ILE A 117 7.05 -9.58 -5.32
C ILE A 117 7.11 -8.44 -6.33
N GLN A 118 6.57 -8.66 -7.53
CA GLN A 118 6.59 -7.70 -8.63
C GLN A 118 5.22 -7.03 -8.81
N SER A 119 4.15 -7.83 -8.71
CA SER A 119 2.79 -7.32 -8.85
C SER A 119 1.75 -8.25 -8.24
N LEU A 120 0.61 -7.65 -7.94
CA LEU A 120 -0.59 -8.34 -7.47
C LEU A 120 -1.74 -8.08 -8.45
N GLY A 121 -2.41 -9.14 -8.87
CA GLY A 121 -3.49 -9.09 -9.85
C GLY A 121 -4.80 -9.59 -9.28
N ILE A 122 -5.89 -8.98 -9.72
CA ILE A 122 -7.25 -9.50 -9.64
C ILE A 122 -7.87 -9.41 -11.04
N THR A 123 -9.04 -10.00 -11.25
CA THR A 123 -9.70 -9.94 -12.57
C THR A 123 -9.85 -8.49 -13.05
N GLY A 124 -9.26 -8.18 -14.20
CA GLY A 124 -9.34 -6.86 -14.84
C GLY A 124 -8.36 -5.81 -14.32
N PHE A 125 -7.51 -6.11 -13.33
CA PHE A 125 -6.60 -5.12 -12.76
C PHE A 125 -5.31 -5.72 -12.19
N ALA A 126 -4.17 -5.04 -12.37
CA ALA A 126 -2.88 -5.43 -11.80
C ALA A 126 -2.21 -4.22 -11.14
N ILE A 127 -1.77 -4.42 -9.91
CA ILE A 127 -1.08 -3.43 -9.08
C ILE A 127 0.41 -3.77 -9.05
N PRO A 128 1.31 -2.89 -9.52
CA PRO A 128 2.73 -3.03 -9.28
C PRO A 128 3.02 -2.87 -7.78
N THR A 129 3.92 -3.69 -7.26
CA THR A 129 4.35 -3.61 -5.85
C THR A 129 5.85 -3.40 -5.77
N ASP A 130 6.32 -3.03 -4.59
CA ASP A 130 7.73 -3.23 -4.25
C ASP A 130 8.03 -4.71 -3.96
N LEU A 131 9.31 -4.98 -3.70
CA LEU A 131 9.82 -6.33 -3.47
C LEU A 131 9.17 -7.06 -2.29
N TYR A 132 8.61 -6.33 -1.31
CA TYR A 132 7.92 -6.85 -0.14
C TYR A 132 6.39 -6.93 -0.33
N GLY A 133 5.90 -6.72 -1.56
CA GLY A 133 4.47 -6.74 -1.86
C GLY A 133 3.73 -5.52 -1.31
N GLN A 134 4.42 -4.39 -1.13
CA GLN A 134 3.80 -3.14 -0.69
C GLN A 134 3.43 -2.26 -1.88
N LEU A 135 2.34 -1.51 -1.74
CA LEU A 135 1.97 -0.46 -2.66
C LEU A 135 2.52 0.88 -2.17
N TRP A 136 3.16 1.64 -3.06
CA TRP A 136 3.45 3.05 -2.83
C TRP A 136 2.20 3.89 -3.07
N ILE A 137 1.79 4.62 -2.04
CA ILE A 137 0.56 5.43 -2.09
C ILE A 137 0.84 6.75 -2.80
N HIS A 138 0.02 7.07 -3.81
CA HIS A 138 -0.03 8.41 -4.36
C HIS A 138 -1.08 9.22 -3.60
N TYR A 139 -0.64 9.93 -2.57
CA TYR A 139 -1.53 10.73 -1.74
C TYR A 139 -2.14 11.89 -2.54
N ALA A 140 -3.45 11.83 -2.74
CA ALA A 140 -4.25 12.94 -3.23
C ALA A 140 -4.24 14.09 -2.22
N ARG A 141 -4.66 15.27 -2.70
CA ARG A 141 -4.90 16.40 -1.80
C ARG A 141 -6.06 16.06 -0.87
N ARG A 142 -5.93 16.48 0.39
CA ARG A 142 -6.99 16.29 1.39
C ARG A 142 -8.31 16.89 0.90
N ASP A 143 -9.34 16.06 0.84
CA ASP A 143 -10.70 16.48 0.51
C ASP A 143 -11.66 16.09 1.66
N PRO A 144 -12.11 17.06 2.47
CA PRO A 144 -13.10 16.81 3.52
C PRO A 144 -14.45 16.28 3.01
N SER A 145 -14.76 16.43 1.71
CA SER A 145 -16.04 16.03 1.14
C SER A 145 -16.26 14.51 1.09
N ILE A 146 -15.17 13.73 1.18
CA ILE A 146 -15.23 12.25 1.17
C ILE A 146 -15.78 11.68 2.48
N TYR A 147 -15.82 12.49 3.56
CA TYR A 147 -16.34 12.05 4.85
C TYR A 147 -17.86 12.15 4.93
N VAL A 148 -18.43 11.16 5.60
CA VAL A 148 -19.86 11.10 5.92
C VAL A 148 -19.99 10.78 7.41
N SER A 149 -20.76 11.60 8.13
CA SER A 149 -21.04 11.36 9.55
C SER A 149 -21.90 10.12 9.73
N ALA A 150 -21.45 9.19 10.57
CA ALA A 150 -22.23 8.00 10.90
C ALA A 150 -23.57 8.35 11.55
N VAL A 151 -23.62 9.40 12.38
CA VAL A 151 -24.86 9.88 13.01
C VAL A 151 -25.83 10.39 11.95
N ASP A 152 -25.34 11.15 10.96
CA ASP A 152 -26.20 11.67 9.90
C ASP A 152 -26.73 10.54 9.01
N VAL A 153 -25.97 9.46 8.79
CA VAL A 153 -26.44 8.26 8.10
C VAL A 153 -27.53 7.55 8.91
N LEU A 154 -27.32 7.37 10.21
CA LEU A 154 -28.29 6.72 11.11
C LEU A 154 -29.59 7.52 11.24
N ASP A 155 -29.51 8.85 11.21
CA ASP A 155 -30.66 9.75 11.25
C ASP A 155 -31.33 9.93 9.88
N GLY A 156 -30.81 9.29 8.82
CA GLY A 156 -31.35 9.43 7.45
C GLY A 156 -31.15 10.81 6.83
N ARG A 157 -30.20 11.60 7.31
CA ARG A 157 -29.89 12.96 6.84
C ARG A 157 -28.94 13.00 5.64
N VAL A 158 -28.42 11.85 5.21
CA VAL A 158 -27.49 11.73 4.06
C VAL A 158 -28.24 11.28 2.82
N SER A 159 -28.09 12.01 1.71
CA SER A 159 -28.67 11.61 0.42
C SER A 159 -28.14 10.24 -0.04
N PRO A 160 -29.00 9.33 -0.54
CA PRO A 160 -28.59 8.03 -1.08
C PRO A 160 -27.48 8.12 -2.15
N ASP A 161 -27.43 9.20 -2.93
CA ASP A 161 -26.42 9.41 -3.98
C ASP A 161 -24.99 9.53 -3.44
N ARG A 162 -24.85 9.88 -2.15
CA ARG A 162 -23.54 9.91 -1.48
C ARG A 162 -22.99 8.51 -1.20
N ILE A 163 -23.82 7.47 -1.25
CA ILE A 163 -23.46 6.10 -0.86
C ILE A 163 -23.55 5.15 -2.06
N ALA A 164 -24.57 5.31 -2.91
CA ALA A 164 -24.83 4.42 -4.03
C ALA A 164 -23.64 4.31 -4.99
N GLY A 165 -23.24 3.07 -5.30
CA GLY A 165 -22.15 2.78 -6.24
C GLY A 165 -20.74 3.11 -5.74
N LYS A 166 -20.56 3.41 -4.45
CA LYS A 166 -19.26 3.76 -3.86
C LYS A 166 -18.72 2.63 -2.99
N LEU A 167 -17.40 2.58 -2.85
CA LEU A 167 -16.73 1.81 -1.81
C LEU A 167 -16.79 2.60 -0.51
N ILE A 168 -17.39 2.00 0.53
CA ILE A 168 -17.57 2.66 1.82
C ILE A 168 -16.59 2.05 2.83
N LEU A 169 -15.81 2.91 3.46
CA LEU A 169 -14.93 2.56 4.56
C LEU A 169 -15.54 3.07 5.86
N ILE A 170 -15.70 2.17 6.83
CA ILE A 170 -16.19 2.50 8.17
C ILE A 170 -15.00 2.48 9.11
N GLY A 171 -14.70 3.63 9.69
CA GLY A 171 -13.58 3.78 10.62
C GLY A 171 -13.76 5.01 11.50
N THR A 172 -12.83 5.20 12.43
CA THR A 172 -12.92 6.25 13.44
C THR A 172 -12.07 7.44 13.04
N SER A 173 -12.63 8.65 13.07
CA SER A 173 -11.90 9.90 12.82
C SER A 173 -11.40 10.58 14.09
N SER A 174 -11.67 10.00 15.26
CA SER A 174 -11.33 10.59 16.55
C SER A 174 -9.86 10.40 16.91
N VAL A 175 -9.17 11.50 17.19
CA VAL A 175 -7.78 11.53 17.69
C VAL A 175 -7.59 10.62 18.91
N GLY A 176 -8.58 10.57 19.81
CA GLY A 176 -8.53 9.80 21.06
C GLY A 176 -8.52 8.27 20.90
N LEU A 177 -8.77 7.75 19.70
CA LEU A 177 -8.68 6.31 19.40
C LEU A 177 -7.31 5.91 18.85
N ASN A 178 -6.38 6.87 18.76
CA ASN A 178 -4.97 6.68 18.38
C ASN A 178 -4.76 6.01 17.00
N ASP A 179 -5.75 6.14 16.10
CA ASP A 179 -5.65 5.72 14.71
C ASP A 179 -5.29 6.89 13.79
N ILE A 180 -4.27 7.65 14.18
CA ILE A 180 -3.70 8.72 13.37
C ILE A 180 -2.35 8.27 12.83
N LYS A 181 -2.12 8.53 11.55
CA LYS A 181 -0.90 8.23 10.83
C LYS A 181 -0.26 9.52 10.30
N THR A 182 1.06 9.58 10.43
CA THR A 182 1.87 10.60 9.76
C THR A 182 2.04 10.19 8.30
N THR A 183 1.74 11.08 7.38
CA THR A 183 1.89 10.85 5.93
C THR A 183 2.72 11.97 5.30
N PRO A 184 3.25 11.79 4.08
CA PRO A 184 4.00 12.84 3.39
C PRO A 184 3.21 14.14 3.16
N VAL A 185 1.88 14.05 3.03
CA VAL A 185 1.02 15.20 2.73
C VAL A 185 0.40 15.85 3.97
N THR A 186 0.23 15.08 5.04
CA THR A 186 -0.31 15.60 6.30
C THR A 186 0.24 14.85 7.51
N PRO A 187 0.63 15.56 8.58
CA PRO A 187 1.19 14.93 9.77
C PRO A 187 0.14 14.18 10.61
N ALA A 188 -1.16 14.36 10.35
CA ALA A 188 -2.23 13.73 11.10
C ALA A 188 -3.38 13.30 10.19
N MET A 189 -3.25 12.13 9.55
CA MET A 189 -4.28 11.49 8.73
C MET A 189 -4.97 10.37 9.52
N PRO A 190 -6.32 10.28 9.57
CA PRO A 190 -7.01 9.10 10.10
C PRO A 190 -6.62 7.82 9.32
N GLY A 191 -6.44 6.69 10.01
CA GLY A 191 -6.05 5.43 9.37
C GLY A 191 -7.03 4.97 8.29
N VAL A 192 -8.33 5.22 8.49
CA VAL A 192 -9.37 4.96 7.48
C VAL A 192 -9.18 5.77 6.19
N GLU A 193 -8.66 7.00 6.28
CA GLU A 193 -8.35 7.82 5.10
C GLU A 193 -7.13 7.26 4.36
N VAL A 194 -6.14 6.69 5.05
CA VAL A 194 -5.02 5.98 4.39
C VAL A 194 -5.56 4.84 3.51
N HIS A 195 -6.52 4.06 3.99
CA HIS A 195 -7.17 3.02 3.19
C HIS A 195 -7.93 3.58 1.97
N ALA A 196 -8.57 4.74 2.12
CA ALA A 196 -9.23 5.43 1.02
C ALA A 196 -8.23 5.89 -0.04
N GLN A 197 -7.07 6.42 0.39
CA GLN A 197 -5.98 6.85 -0.50
C GLN A 197 -5.34 5.67 -1.24
N VAL A 198 -5.20 4.50 -0.59
CA VAL A 198 -4.76 3.25 -1.24
C VAL A 198 -5.78 2.81 -2.31
N LEU A 199 -7.08 2.83 -1.99
CA LEU A 199 -8.14 2.49 -2.96
C LEU A 199 -8.14 3.46 -4.15
N GLU A 200 -8.04 4.76 -3.89
CA GLU A 200 -8.01 5.80 -4.91
C GLU A 200 -6.79 5.64 -5.82
N SER A 201 -5.58 5.48 -5.26
CA SER A 201 -4.35 5.22 -6.02
C SER A 201 -4.49 3.98 -6.89
N ALA A 202 -5.02 2.89 -6.34
CA ALA A 202 -5.23 1.66 -7.08
C ALA A 202 -6.25 1.82 -8.20
N LEU A 203 -7.44 2.37 -7.93
CA LEU A 203 -8.52 2.47 -8.91
C LEU A 203 -8.24 3.45 -10.04
N THR A 204 -7.48 4.51 -9.78
CA THR A 204 -7.06 5.50 -10.79
C THR A 204 -5.87 5.03 -11.62
N GLY A 205 -5.15 4.00 -11.16
CA GLY A 205 -3.88 3.60 -11.76
C GLY A 205 -2.75 4.59 -11.48
N ASP A 206 -2.95 5.61 -10.63
CA ASP A 206 -1.92 6.51 -10.14
C ASP A 206 -1.09 5.83 -9.04
N VAL A 207 -0.55 4.65 -9.34
CA VAL A 207 0.31 3.90 -8.43
C VAL A 207 1.77 4.21 -8.75
N VAL A 208 2.56 4.47 -7.72
CA VAL A 208 4.00 4.69 -7.89
C VAL A 208 4.69 3.33 -7.93
N SER A 209 5.49 3.09 -8.96
CA SER A 209 6.27 1.86 -9.10
C SER A 209 7.73 2.14 -8.81
N GLN A 210 8.35 1.30 -7.96
CA GLN A 210 9.78 1.31 -7.68
C GLN A 210 10.36 -0.03 -8.14
N PRO A 211 10.84 -0.13 -9.40
CA PRO A 211 11.37 -1.37 -9.92
C PRO A 211 12.60 -1.84 -9.13
N SER A 212 12.77 -3.15 -8.98
CA SER A 212 13.91 -3.75 -8.27
C SER A 212 15.27 -3.37 -8.85
N TYR A 213 15.34 -3.11 -10.16
CA TYR A 213 16.56 -2.65 -10.83
C TYR A 213 16.86 -1.16 -10.61
N GLY A 214 15.94 -0.38 -10.03
CA GLY A 214 16.12 1.04 -9.74
C GLY A 214 17.36 1.27 -8.88
N ILE A 215 17.51 0.50 -7.79
CA ILE A 215 18.66 0.59 -6.90
C ILE A 215 20.00 0.29 -7.60
N ALA A 216 20.00 -0.62 -8.58
CA ALA A 216 21.19 -0.91 -9.37
C ALA A 216 21.55 0.28 -10.26
N ILE A 217 20.54 0.87 -10.92
CA ILE A 217 20.72 2.08 -11.73
C ILE A 217 21.26 3.24 -10.87
N GLU A 218 20.69 3.46 -9.69
CA GLU A 218 21.13 4.48 -8.72
C GLU A 218 22.59 4.25 -8.30
N PHE A 219 22.93 3.01 -7.93
CA PHE A 219 24.29 2.63 -7.55
C PHE A 219 25.30 2.84 -8.68
N PHE A 220 24.98 2.42 -9.91
CA PHE A 220 25.85 2.64 -11.07
C PHE A 220 26.01 4.13 -11.40
N ALA A 221 24.95 4.92 -11.28
CA ALA A 221 25.02 6.37 -11.47
C ALA A 221 25.93 7.03 -10.43
N ALA A 222 25.79 6.66 -9.14
CA ALA A 222 26.65 7.14 -8.07
C ALA A 222 28.12 6.72 -8.25
N MET A 223 28.36 5.48 -8.70
CA MET A 223 29.70 4.97 -8.97
C MET A 223 30.35 5.71 -10.15
N ILE A 224 29.63 5.93 -11.25
CA ILE A 224 30.11 6.70 -12.41
C ILE A 224 30.46 8.13 -11.96
N MET A 225 29.60 8.76 -11.17
CA MET A 225 29.84 10.09 -10.63
C MET A 225 31.11 10.14 -9.76
N GLY A 226 31.26 9.19 -8.84
CA GLY A 226 32.45 9.07 -7.99
C GLY A 226 33.73 8.90 -8.81
N LEU A 227 33.70 8.05 -9.84
CA LEU A 227 34.84 7.85 -10.75
C LEU A 227 35.18 9.11 -11.56
N LEU A 228 34.18 9.84 -12.04
CA LEU A 228 34.39 11.12 -12.73
C LEU A 228 35.06 12.12 -11.78
N VAL A 229 34.57 12.25 -10.55
CA VAL A 229 35.20 13.12 -9.55
C VAL A 229 36.66 12.71 -9.30
N ILE A 230 36.95 11.43 -9.10
CA ILE A 230 38.32 10.95 -8.86
C ILE A 230 39.25 11.23 -10.06
N ALA A 231 38.77 10.98 -11.28
CA ALA A 231 39.57 11.16 -12.50
C ALA A 231 39.87 12.63 -12.82
N PHE A 232 38.91 13.51 -12.52
CA PHE A 232 38.96 14.93 -12.88
C PHE A 232 39.42 15.84 -11.73
N ALA A 233 39.32 15.41 -10.47
CA ALA A 233 39.77 16.17 -9.30
C ALA A 233 41.24 16.64 -9.38
N PRO A 234 42.21 15.83 -9.85
CA PRO A 234 43.60 16.26 -9.95
C PRO A 234 43.85 17.28 -11.07
N LYS A 235 42.95 17.34 -12.07
CA LYS A 235 43.15 18.14 -13.30
C LYS A 235 42.43 19.49 -13.27
N PHE A 236 41.45 19.65 -12.38
CA PHE A 236 40.61 20.83 -12.33
C PHE A 236 40.67 21.52 -10.97
N GLY A 237 40.49 22.84 -10.98
CA GLY A 237 40.38 23.61 -9.74
C GLY A 237 39.08 23.30 -8.98
N PRO A 238 39.02 23.59 -7.67
CA PRO A 238 37.84 23.30 -6.83
C PRO A 238 36.52 23.86 -7.38
N VAL A 239 36.56 25.06 -7.97
CA VAL A 239 35.37 25.72 -8.55
C VAL A 239 34.78 24.92 -9.72
N THR A 240 35.63 24.41 -10.62
CA THR A 240 35.17 23.62 -11.77
C THR A 240 34.53 22.31 -11.32
N LEU A 241 35.07 21.67 -10.28
CA LEU A 241 34.50 20.45 -9.70
C LEU A 241 33.12 20.71 -9.08
N VAL A 242 32.95 21.83 -8.38
CA VAL A 242 31.64 22.23 -7.83
C VAL A 242 30.63 22.48 -8.94
N VAL A 243 31.03 23.16 -10.02
CA VAL A 243 30.13 23.44 -11.16
C VAL A 243 29.72 22.15 -11.88
N VAL A 244 30.68 21.27 -12.19
CA VAL A 244 30.40 19.98 -12.85
C VAL A 244 29.56 19.08 -11.94
N GLY A 245 29.88 19.04 -10.64
CA GLY A 245 29.12 18.31 -9.64
C GLY A 245 27.67 18.80 -9.55
N GLY A 246 27.49 20.12 -9.47
CA GLY A 246 26.16 20.75 -9.42
C GLY A 246 25.35 20.54 -10.70
N LEU A 247 25.99 20.59 -11.88
CA LEU A 247 25.34 20.29 -13.15
C LEU A 247 24.84 18.85 -13.19
N PHE A 248 25.68 17.90 -12.81
CA PHE A 248 25.31 16.49 -12.78
C PHE A 248 24.21 16.21 -11.75
N ALA A 249 24.29 16.77 -10.54
CA ALA A 249 23.23 16.67 -9.55
C ALA A 249 21.91 17.24 -10.08
N SER A 250 21.96 18.38 -10.79
CA SER A 250 20.77 18.98 -11.42
C SER A 250 20.17 18.08 -12.50
N VAL A 251 21.03 17.42 -13.31
CA VAL A 251 20.58 16.43 -14.30
C VAL A 251 19.93 15.24 -13.63
N LEU A 252 20.54 14.69 -12.57
CA LEU A 252 19.97 13.57 -11.81
C LEU A 252 18.61 13.91 -11.20
N ILE A 253 18.51 15.03 -10.50
CA ILE A 253 17.24 15.55 -9.95
C ILE A 253 16.21 15.73 -11.06
N GLY A 254 16.61 16.34 -12.19
CA GLY A 254 15.75 16.53 -13.35
C GLY A 254 15.25 15.21 -13.93
N THR A 255 16.10 14.19 -14.03
CA THR A 255 15.73 12.86 -14.49
C THR A 255 14.80 12.14 -13.52
N SER A 256 15.09 12.15 -12.20
CA SER A 256 14.18 11.60 -11.18
C SER A 256 12.81 12.26 -11.26
N TRP A 257 12.76 13.59 -11.35
CA TRP A 257 11.52 14.35 -11.48
C TRP A 257 10.74 14.00 -12.76
N TYR A 258 11.43 13.87 -13.88
CA TYR A 258 10.82 13.49 -15.15
C TYR A 258 10.19 12.08 -15.07
N PHE A 259 10.93 11.09 -14.58
CA PHE A 259 10.42 9.72 -14.43
C PHE A 259 9.26 9.63 -13.43
N TYR A 260 9.32 10.38 -12.34
CA TYR A 260 8.23 10.43 -11.37
C TYR A 260 6.97 11.10 -11.94
N SER A 261 7.11 12.24 -12.61
CA SER A 261 5.97 13.02 -13.11
C SER A 261 5.31 12.41 -14.35
N GLN A 262 6.07 11.84 -15.27
CA GLN A 262 5.56 11.28 -16.53
C GLN A 262 5.25 9.78 -16.45
N HIS A 263 6.08 9.02 -15.73
CA HIS A 263 6.00 7.56 -15.71
C HIS A 263 5.61 6.97 -14.35
N ARG A 264 5.44 7.81 -13.32
CA ARG A 264 5.20 7.37 -11.92
C ARG A 264 6.25 6.38 -11.42
N LEU A 265 7.45 6.46 -11.99
CA LEU A 265 8.59 5.63 -11.59
C LEU A 265 9.40 6.38 -10.54
N LEU A 266 9.58 5.74 -9.39
CA LEU A 266 10.44 6.25 -8.33
C LEU A 266 11.84 5.66 -8.52
N ILE A 267 12.72 6.47 -9.12
CA ILE A 267 14.16 6.22 -9.19
C ILE A 267 14.80 7.41 -8.50
N ASP A 268 15.36 7.19 -7.32
CA ASP A 268 15.94 8.24 -6.50
C ASP A 268 17.44 8.32 -6.77
N PHE A 269 17.82 9.19 -7.70
CA PHE A 269 19.22 9.42 -8.04
C PHE A 269 19.93 10.35 -7.03
N THR A 270 19.27 10.78 -5.96
CA THR A 270 19.77 11.79 -5.01
C THR A 270 20.23 11.21 -3.68
#